data_AF-A0A8E2B0U9-F1
#
_entry.id   AF-A0A8E2B0U9-F1
#
_cell.length_a   1.000
_cell.length_b   1.000
_cell.length_c   1.000
_cell.angle_alpha   90.00
_cell.angle_beta   90.00
_cell.angle_gamma   90.00
#
_symmetry.space_group_name_H-M   'P 1'
#
loop_
_entity.id
_entity.type
_entity.pdbx_description
1 polymer ?
#
loop_
_entity_poly.entity_id
_entity_poly.type
_entity_poly.pdbx_seq_one_letter_code
_entity_poly.pdbx_strand_id
1 'polypeptide(L)'
;MTHHAPTLEGTGDPKYLDGPTNSAFATEFVGSEIWRSGTVKVWMFGHTHWCCDFVREGVRVVSNQRGYKDGAPGFVPDKVVDV
;
A
#
# COMPACT_ATOMS: atom_id res chain seq x y z
N MET A 1 -8.84 -6.06 -2.95
CA MET A 1 -7.78 -5.02 -2.83
C MET A 1 -7.99 -3.99 -3.92
N THR A 2 -7.86 -2.69 -3.61
CA THR A 2 -7.85 -1.66 -4.66
C THR A 2 -6.57 -1.76 -5.47
N HIS A 3 -6.57 -1.21 -6.68
CA HIS A 3 -5.38 -1.19 -7.55
C HIS A 3 -4.33 -0.19 -7.06
N HIS A 4 -4.76 0.98 -6.57
CA HIS A 4 -3.89 2.14 -6.38
C HIS A 4 -3.44 2.31 -4.92
N ALA A 5 -2.15 2.57 -4.71
CA ALA A 5 -1.55 2.80 -3.40
C ALA A 5 -1.91 4.18 -2.83
N PRO A 6 -2.07 4.31 -1.50
CA PRO A 6 -2.58 5.54 -0.90
C PRO A 6 -1.49 6.53 -0.44
N THR A 7 -0.22 6.13 -0.58
CA THR A 7 0.96 6.95 -0.26
C THR A 7 2.09 6.58 -1.21
N LEU A 8 3.05 7.48 -1.42
CA LEU A 8 4.22 7.18 -2.27
C LEU A 8 5.25 6.31 -1.52
N GLU A 9 5.59 6.69 -0.29
CA GLU A 9 6.62 6.02 0.48
C GLU A 9 6.09 4.73 1.11
N GLY A 10 6.83 3.62 0.94
CA GLY A 10 6.59 2.34 1.62
C GLY A 10 5.54 1.44 0.95
N THR A 11 4.98 1.84 -0.18
CA THR A 11 3.91 1.12 -0.90
C THR A 11 4.36 0.48 -2.21
N GLY A 12 5.60 0.72 -2.62
CA GLY A 12 6.23 0.14 -3.81
C GLY A 12 7.71 -0.18 -3.56
N ASP A 13 8.33 -0.84 -4.53
CA ASP A 13 9.77 -1.12 -4.50
C ASP A 13 10.57 0.20 -4.42
N PRO A 14 11.40 0.41 -3.38
CA PRO A 14 12.13 1.66 -3.17
C PRO A 14 12.97 2.12 -4.35
N LYS A 15 13.40 1.20 -5.24
CA LYS A 15 14.17 1.57 -6.43
C LYS A 15 13.38 2.42 -7.44
N TYR A 16 12.05 2.44 -7.34
CA TYR A 16 11.17 3.24 -8.19
C TYR A 16 10.69 4.53 -7.49
N LEU A 17 11.12 4.81 -6.26
CA LEU A 17 10.85 6.10 -5.63
C LEU A 17 11.24 7.26 -6.55
N ASP A 18 10.40 8.29 -6.60
CA ASP A 18 10.53 9.47 -7.47
C ASP A 18 10.58 9.20 -9.00
N GLY A 19 10.23 7.98 -9.41
CA GLY A 19 10.07 7.64 -10.83
C GLY A 19 8.95 8.44 -11.50
N PRO A 20 9.09 8.81 -12.78
CA PRO A 20 8.12 9.64 -13.51
C PRO A 20 6.76 8.96 -13.69
N THR A 21 6.69 7.64 -13.50
CA THR A 21 5.48 6.83 -13.65
C THR A 21 4.79 6.52 -12.32
N ASN A 22 5.29 7.00 -11.17
CA ASN A 22 4.72 6.66 -9.86
C ASN A 22 3.26 7.08 -9.70
N SER A 23 2.83 8.13 -10.40
CA SER A 23 1.44 8.58 -10.43
C SER A 23 0.47 7.55 -11.00
N ALA A 24 0.95 6.55 -11.77
CA ALA A 24 0.15 5.44 -12.25
C ALA A 24 -0.10 4.35 -11.18
N PHE A 25 0.61 4.40 -10.06
CA PHE A 25 0.60 3.36 -9.01
C PHE A 25 0.17 3.89 -7.65
N ALA A 26 0.45 5.15 -7.35
CA ALA A 26 0.24 5.74 -6.03
C ALA A 26 -0.23 7.21 -6.12
N THR A 27 -1.05 7.61 -5.14
CA THR A 27 -1.41 9.01 -4.91
C THR A 27 -1.18 9.29 -3.44
N GLU A 28 -0.57 10.43 -3.13
CA GLU A 28 -0.30 10.80 -1.74
C GLU A 28 -1.56 11.37 -1.07
N PHE A 29 -2.13 10.62 -0.14
CA PHE A 29 -3.30 11.02 0.63
C PHE A 29 -2.99 11.38 2.09
N VAL A 30 -1.77 11.22 2.57
CA VAL A 30 -1.38 11.62 3.92
C VAL A 30 -1.64 13.12 4.10
N GLY A 31 -2.24 13.50 5.23
CA GLY A 31 -2.69 14.87 5.47
C GLY A 31 -3.95 15.31 4.69
N SER A 32 -4.54 14.50 3.82
CA SER A 32 -5.84 14.81 3.21
C SER A 32 -6.99 14.73 4.23
N GLU A 33 -8.18 15.24 3.87
CA GLU A 33 -9.38 15.13 4.71
C GLU A 33 -9.78 13.67 4.94
N ILE A 34 -9.75 12.84 3.90
CA ILE A 34 -10.11 11.42 4.02
C ILE A 34 -9.20 10.68 5.01
N TRP A 35 -7.90 11.01 5.00
CA TRP A 35 -6.92 10.44 5.93
C TRP A 35 -7.16 10.90 7.37
N ARG A 36 -7.39 12.21 7.55
CA ARG A 36 -7.58 12.82 8.87
C ARG A 36 -8.96 12.60 9.47
N SER A 37 -9.95 12.21 8.67
CA SER A 37 -11.34 12.00 9.11
C SER A 37 -11.48 10.95 10.22
N GLY A 38 -10.50 10.06 10.36
CA GLY A 38 -10.58 8.92 11.27
C GLY A 38 -11.53 7.81 10.79
N THR A 39 -12.19 7.98 9.65
CA THR A 39 -13.10 6.99 9.05
C THR A 39 -12.32 5.81 8.48
N VAL A 40 -11.18 6.08 7.84
CA VAL A 40 -10.31 5.03 7.29
C VAL A 40 -9.40 4.51 8.40
N LYS A 41 -9.65 3.28 8.88
CA LYS A 41 -8.77 2.61 9.85
C LYS A 41 -7.70 1.77 9.17
N VAL A 42 -8.06 1.12 8.07
CA VAL A 42 -7.17 0.29 7.27
C VAL A 42 -7.36 0.63 5.79
N TRP A 43 -6.25 0.82 5.07
CA TRP A 43 -6.21 0.99 3.63
C TRP A 43 -5.46 -0.16 2.98
N MET A 44 -6.19 -1.00 2.23
CA MET A 44 -5.62 -2.15 1.52
C MET A 44 -5.52 -1.89 0.01
N PHE A 45 -4.35 -2.08 -0.57
CA PHE A 45 -4.07 -1.78 -1.99
C PHE A 45 -3.18 -2.85 -2.65
N GLY A 46 -3.08 -2.83 -3.98
CA GLY A 46 -2.32 -3.77 -4.81
C GLY A 46 -1.51 -3.10 -5.93
N HIS A 47 -1.37 -3.80 -7.07
CA HIS A 47 -0.66 -3.40 -8.30
C HIS A 47 0.85 -3.14 -8.22
N THR A 48 1.39 -2.73 -7.09
CA THR A 48 2.81 -2.39 -6.94
C THR A 48 3.73 -3.61 -6.83
N HIS A 49 3.16 -4.81 -6.69
CA HIS A 49 3.84 -6.07 -6.35
C HIS A 49 4.71 -5.99 -5.10
N TRP A 50 4.35 -5.06 -4.21
CA TRP A 50 5.05 -4.81 -2.97
C TRP A 50 4.16 -5.20 -1.79
N CYS A 51 4.66 -6.06 -0.92
CA CYS A 51 3.99 -6.39 0.33
C CYS A 51 4.41 -5.40 1.42
N CYS A 52 3.44 -4.89 2.17
CA CYS A 52 3.70 -4.00 3.30
C CYS A 52 2.59 -4.09 4.35
N ASP A 53 2.94 -3.69 5.58
CA ASP A 53 2.01 -3.58 6.70
C ASP A 53 2.59 -2.56 7.68
N PHE A 54 2.07 -1.34 7.68
CA PHE A 54 2.54 -0.28 8.56
C PHE A 54 1.40 0.67 8.95
N VAL A 55 1.61 1.48 9.97
CA VAL A 55 0.67 2.53 10.37
C VAL A 55 1.29 3.88 10.03
N ARG A 56 0.53 4.74 9.33
CA ARG A 56 0.91 6.13 9.06
C ARG A 56 -0.23 7.06 9.46
N GLU A 57 0.06 7.95 10.40
CA GLU A 57 -0.90 8.92 10.97
C GLU A 57 -2.26 8.29 11.35
N GLY A 58 -2.24 7.13 12.00
CA GLY A 58 -3.45 6.45 12.49
C GLY A 58 -4.18 5.58 11.47
N VAL A 59 -3.73 5.52 10.21
CA VAL A 59 -4.25 4.61 9.19
C VAL A 59 -3.28 3.45 8.98
N ARG A 60 -3.75 2.22 9.09
CA ARG A 60 -2.96 1.02 8.76
C ARG A 60 -2.96 0.80 7.25
N VAL A 61 -1.81 0.90 6.61
CA VAL A 61 -1.61 0.69 5.18
C VAL A 61 -1.11 -0.73 4.96
N VAL A 62 -1.83 -1.51 4.16
CA VAL A 62 -1.54 -2.94 3.97
C VAL A 62 -1.54 -3.34 2.50
N SER A 63 -0.55 -4.14 2.12
CA SER A 63 -0.53 -4.87 0.86
C SER A 63 0.07 -6.27 1.07
N ASN A 64 -0.51 -7.26 0.42
CA ASN A 64 -0.08 -8.66 0.49
C ASN A 64 -0.20 -9.29 -0.90
N GLN A 65 0.64 -8.83 -1.82
CA GLN A 65 0.55 -9.15 -3.23
C GLN A 65 1.30 -10.42 -3.54
N ARG A 66 0.62 -11.42 -4.10
CA ARG A 66 1.28 -12.66 -4.52
C ARG A 66 2.41 -12.41 -5.52
N GLY A 67 2.34 -11.39 -6.36
CA GLY A 67 3.32 -11.16 -7.43
C GLY A 67 3.23 -12.22 -8.54
N TYR A 68 4.30 -12.35 -9.32
CA TYR A 68 4.37 -13.28 -10.46
C TYR A 68 5.16 -14.55 -10.12
N LYS A 69 4.86 -15.65 -10.82
CA LYS A 69 5.57 -16.95 -10.75
C LYS A 69 5.79 -17.42 -9.30
N ASP A 70 7.02 -17.33 -8.81
CA ASP A 70 7.49 -17.78 -7.50
C ASP A 70 6.98 -16.90 -6.35
N GLY A 71 6.44 -15.73 -6.70
CA GLY A 71 5.77 -14.80 -5.82
C GLY A 71 6.60 -13.56 -5.49
N ALA A 72 5.97 -12.57 -4.84
CA ALA A 72 6.66 -11.40 -4.32
C ALA A 72 7.21 -11.68 -2.91
N PRO A 73 8.40 -11.14 -2.57
CA PRO A 73 8.89 -11.17 -1.20
C PRO A 73 7.84 -10.65 -0.21
N GLY A 74 7.68 -11.34 0.91
CA GLY A 74 6.74 -10.96 1.97
C GLY A 74 5.27 -11.32 1.74
N PHE A 75 4.93 -12.02 0.64
CA PHE A 75 3.59 -12.57 0.48
C PHE A 75 3.30 -13.66 1.51
N VAL A 76 2.17 -13.55 2.20
CA VAL A 76 1.69 -14.52 3.19
C VAL A 76 0.32 -15.03 2.75
N PRO A 77 0.18 -16.29 2.30
CA PRO A 77 -1.04 -16.80 1.66
C PRO A 77 -2.28 -16.80 2.56
N ASP A 78 -2.07 -16.92 3.86
CA ASP A 78 -3.07 -17.01 4.92
C ASP A 78 -3.16 -15.74 5.78
N LYS A 79 -2.67 -14.60 5.25
CA LYS A 79 -2.69 -13.32 5.99
C LYS A 79 -4.12 -12.90 6.33
N VAL A 80 -4.38 -12.75 7.62
CA VAL A 80 -5.57 -12.11 8.17
C VAL A 80 -5.22 -10.70 8.62
N VAL A 81 -6.13 -9.75 8.36
CA VAL A 81 -5.99 -8.35 8.81
C VAL A 81 -7.21 -7.99 9.65
N ASP A 82 -6.98 -7.86 10.95
CA ASP A 82 -7.99 -7.37 11.89
C ASP A 82 -8.06 -5.83 11.85
N VAL A 83 -9.27 -5.30 12.05
CA VAL A 83 -9.63 -3.87 11.96
C VAL A 83 -10.19 -3.39 13.28
#